data_AF-A0A919XVU1-F1
#
_entry.id   AF-A0A919XVU1-F1
#
_cell.length_a   1.000
_cell.length_b   1.000
_cell.length_c   1.000
_cell.angle_alpha   90.00
_cell.angle_beta   90.00
_cell.angle_gamma   90.00
#
_symmetry.space_group_name_H-M   'P 1'
#
loop_
_entity.id
_entity.type
_entity.pdbx_description
1 polymer ?
#
loop_
_entity_poly.entity_id
_entity_poly.type
_entity_poly.pdbx_seq_one_letter_code
_entity_poly.pdbx_strand_id
1 'polypeptide(L)'
;MEQDGDVIPQPTPVSELPQMPKKVPVLIDVWMPPVRDNMAERAVKKTLTIPKWLDDIAAENKVNYSHILQDALKEYLGVNMRKKTR
;
A
#
# COMPACT_ATOMS: atom_id res chain seq x y z
N MET A 1 -0.91 11.04 7.48
CA MET A 1 -0.86 10.42 8.82
C MET A 1 -0.17 9.06 8.84
N GLU A 2 -0.72 7.95 8.34
CA GLU A 2 0.00 6.65 8.40
C GLU A 2 1.09 6.46 7.32
N GLN A 3 0.83 6.89 6.09
CA GLN A 3 1.78 6.78 4.96
C GLN A 3 2.51 8.10 4.67
N ASP A 4 1.97 9.21 5.15
CA ASP A 4 2.55 10.56 4.97
C ASP A 4 3.64 10.87 6.02
N GLY A 5 3.91 9.95 6.95
CA GLY A 5 4.98 10.08 7.95
C GLY A 5 4.63 10.91 9.19
N ASP A 6 3.37 11.29 9.38
CA ASP A 6 2.96 12.05 10.57
C ASP A 6 2.96 11.15 11.83
N VAL A 7 3.15 11.77 12.99
CA VAL A 7 3.11 11.07 14.28
C VAL A 7 1.66 10.68 14.61
N ILE A 8 1.45 9.40 14.93
CA ILE A 8 0.15 8.91 15.39
C ILE A 8 -0.04 9.36 16.85
N PRO A 9 -1.13 10.08 17.18
CA PRO A 9 -1.38 10.51 18.56
C PRO A 9 -1.66 9.32 19.46
N GLN A 10 -1.23 9.40 20.71
CA GLN A 10 -1.60 8.41 21.71
C GLN A 10 -3.09 8.55 22.08
N PRO A 11 -3.82 7.43 22.25
CA PRO A 11 -5.21 7.49 22.66
C PRO A 11 -5.34 8.05 24.07
N THR A 12 -6.35 8.90 24.28
CA THR A 12 -6.67 9.41 25.61
C THR A 12 -7.28 8.30 26.47
N PRO A 13 -6.76 8.06 27.70
CA PRO A 13 -7.38 7.13 28.64
C PRO A 13 -8.82 7.52 28.95
N VAL A 14 -9.71 6.53 29.06
CA VAL A 14 -11.14 6.80 29.36
C VAL A 14 -11.32 7.56 30.68
N SER A 15 -10.42 7.34 31.64
CA SER A 15 -10.39 8.05 32.94
C SER A 15 -10.11 9.55 32.84
N GLU A 16 -9.47 10.00 31.76
CA GLU A 16 -9.08 11.40 31.55
C GLU A 16 -10.06 12.14 30.63
N LEU A 17 -11.10 11.45 30.13
CA LEU A 17 -12.10 12.07 29.27
C LEU A 17 -13.00 13.02 30.09
N PRO A 18 -13.27 14.24 29.58
CA PRO A 18 -14.13 15.18 30.27
C PRO A 18 -15.56 14.63 30.38
N GLN A 19 -16.14 14.70 31.58
CA GLN A 19 -17.54 14.34 31.79
C GLN A 19 -18.43 15.36 31.06
N MET A 20 -19.06 14.92 29.98
CA MET A 20 -19.98 15.73 29.21
C MET A 20 -21.42 15.29 29.49
N PRO A 21 -22.32 16.19 29.93
CA PRO A 21 -23.71 15.84 30.15
C PRO A 21 -24.34 15.34 28.85
N LYS A 22 -25.08 14.22 28.93
CA LYS A 22 -25.75 13.55 27.80
C LYS A 22 -24.81 12.95 26.72
N LYS A 23 -23.57 12.60 27.05
CA LYS A 23 -22.69 11.83 26.17
C LYS A 23 -22.20 10.55 26.85
N VAL A 24 -21.94 9.51 26.05
CA VAL A 24 -21.41 8.22 26.51
C VAL A 24 -20.13 7.93 25.74
N PRO A 25 -18.99 7.68 26.40
CA PRO A 25 -17.77 7.29 25.73
C PRO A 25 -17.92 5.88 25.15
N VAL A 26 -17.45 5.69 23.91
CA VAL A 26 -17.45 4.39 23.23
C VAL A 26 -16.02 4.10 22.78
N LEU A 27 -15.52 2.92 23.15
CA LEU A 27 -14.25 2.44 22.63
C LEU A 27 -14.47 1.92 21.21
N ILE A 28 -13.63 2.38 20.28
CA ILE A 28 -13.62 1.90 18.91
C ILE A 28 -12.28 1.18 18.72
N ASP A 29 -12.35 -0.11 18.42
CA ASP A 29 -11.19 -0.90 17.99
C ASP A 29 -11.31 -1.18 16.49
N VAL A 30 -10.19 -1.05 15.77
CA VAL A 30 -10.16 -1.20 14.32
C VAL A 30 -9.05 -2.16 13.93
N TRP A 31 -9.44 -3.28 13.34
CA TRP A 31 -8.52 -4.25 12.77
C TRP A 31 -8.02 -3.79 11.39
N MET A 32 -6.91 -3.07 11.38
CA MET A 32 -6.29 -2.48 10.18
C MET A 32 -5.50 -3.43 9.25
N PRO A 33 -4.97 -4.60 9.67
CA PRO A 33 -4.16 -5.46 8.80
C PRO A 33 -4.75 -5.74 7.40
N PRO A 34 -6.02 -6.16 7.23
CA PRO A 34 -6.58 -6.45 5.91
C PRO A 34 -6.70 -5.20 5.03
N VAL A 35 -6.95 -4.03 5.63
CA VAL A 35 -7.01 -2.76 4.90
C VAL A 35 -5.62 -2.38 4.39
N ARG A 36 -4.59 -2.51 5.24
CA ARG A 36 -3.20 -2.24 4.88
C ARG A 36 -2.70 -3.18 3.79
N ASP A 37 -3.01 -4.47 3.89
CA ASP A 37 -2.64 -5.47 2.88
C ASP A 37 -3.30 -5.16 1.54
N ASN A 38 -4.62 -4.90 1.54
CA ASN A 38 -5.34 -4.55 0.32
C ASN A 38 -4.80 -3.26 -0.33
N MET A 39 -4.50 -2.24 0.48
CA MET A 39 -3.90 -1.00 -0.01
C MET A 39 -2.51 -1.24 -0.61
N ALA A 40 -1.71 -2.14 -0.02
CA ALA A 40 -0.36 -2.41 -0.46
C ALA A 40 -0.29 -3.34 -1.70
N GLU A 41 -1.36 -4.08 -1.99
CA GLU A 41 -1.53 -4.89 -3.21
C GLU A 41 -2.13 -4.11 -4.38
N ARG A 42 -2.54 -2.86 -4.16
CA ARG A 42 -3.14 -2.02 -5.21
C ARG A 42 -2.12 -1.70 -6.29
N ALA A 43 -2.45 -2.06 -7.53
CA ALA A 43 -1.65 -1.68 -8.70
C ALA A 43 -1.67 -0.15 -8.89
N VAL A 44 -0.48 0.44 -9.05
CA VAL A 44 -0.31 1.87 -9.32
C VAL A 44 0.13 2.06 -10.77
N LYS A 45 -0.60 2.87 -11.54
CA LYS A 45 -0.25 3.19 -12.92
C LYS A 45 1.09 3.93 -12.97
N LYS A 46 1.99 3.48 -13.83
CA LYS A 46 3.25 4.15 -14.15
C LYS A 46 3.31 4.43 -15.64
N THR A 47 3.76 5.63 -15.99
CA THR A 47 4.05 6.03 -17.38
C THR A 47 5.55 5.93 -17.57
N LEU A 48 6.00 5.27 -18.64
CA LEU A 48 7.41 5.02 -18.94
C LEU A 48 7.71 5.39 -20.39
N THR A 49 9.00 5.59 -20.70
CA THR A 49 9.49 5.90 -22.04
C THR A 49 10.50 4.85 -22.45
N ILE A 50 10.27 4.20 -23.60
CA ILE A 50 11.17 3.21 -24.20
C ILE A 50 11.45 3.56 -25.67
N PRO A 51 12.56 3.10 -26.24
CA PRO A 51 12.84 3.25 -27.67
C PRO A 51 11.74 2.62 -28.53
N LYS A 52 11.38 3.28 -29.64
CA LYS A 52 10.32 2.82 -30.55
C LYS A 52 10.55 1.38 -31.05
N TRP A 53 11.78 1.06 -31.46
CA TRP A 53 12.11 -0.27 -31.98
C TRP A 53 11.83 -1.39 -30.96
N LEU A 54 11.96 -1.09 -29.66
CA LEU A 54 11.70 -2.06 -28.60
C LEU A 54 10.20 -2.22 -28.34
N ASP A 55 9.46 -1.12 -28.42
CA ASP A 55 7.99 -1.13 -28.32
C ASP A 55 7.36 -1.90 -29.47
N ASP A 56 7.82 -1.69 -30.70
CA ASP A 56 7.33 -2.38 -31.90
C ASP A 56 7.49 -3.91 -31.75
N ILE A 57 8.70 -4.37 -31.38
CA ILE A 57 8.98 -5.81 -31.16
C ILE A 57 8.14 -6.36 -29.99
N ALA A 58 7.99 -5.61 -28.90
CA ALA A 58 7.20 -6.03 -27.74
C ALA A 58 5.70 -6.15 -28.08
N ALA A 59 5.17 -5.23 -28.88
CA ALA A 59 3.79 -5.23 -29.33
C ALA A 59 3.50 -6.42 -30.27
N GLU A 60 4.39 -6.70 -31.22
CA GLU A 60 4.30 -7.88 -32.10
C GLU A 60 4.24 -9.19 -31.31
N ASN A 61 5.01 -9.27 -30.22
CA ASN A 61 5.07 -10.43 -29.33
C ASN A 61 3.99 -10.41 -28.22
N LYS A 62 3.07 -9.43 -28.23
CA LYS A 62 1.99 -9.27 -27.22
C LYS A 62 2.52 -9.25 -25.78
N VAL A 63 3.63 -8.58 -25.58
CA VAL A 63 4.32 -8.50 -24.28
C VAL A 63 3.46 -7.77 -23.24
N ASN A 64 3.43 -8.32 -22.02
CA ASN A 64 2.85 -7.64 -20.86
C ASN A 64 3.89 -6.76 -20.16
N TYR A 65 3.97 -5.50 -20.57
CA TYR A 65 4.89 -4.50 -20.01
C TYR A 65 4.79 -4.37 -18.48
N SER A 66 3.56 -4.42 -17.94
CA SER A 66 3.34 -4.27 -16.51
C SER A 66 3.92 -5.44 -15.72
N HIS A 67 3.84 -6.65 -16.27
CA HIS A 67 4.39 -7.84 -15.62
C HIS A 67 5.92 -7.85 -15.69
N ILE A 68 6.49 -7.58 -16.87
CA ILE A 68 7.95 -7.49 -17.04
C ILE A 68 8.54 -6.41 -16.12
N LEU A 69 7.93 -5.23 -16.05
CA LEU A 69 8.42 -4.17 -15.18
C LEU A 69 8.39 -4.59 -13.70
N GLN A 70 7.33 -5.27 -13.26
CA GLN A 70 7.25 -5.76 -11.89
C GLN A 70 8.35 -6.79 -11.59
N ASP A 71 8.59 -7.72 -12.49
CA ASP A 71 9.58 -8.77 -12.26
C ASP A 71 11.01 -8.24 -12.34
N ALA A 72 11.31 -7.36 -13.29
CA ALA A 72 12.59 -6.66 -13.38
C ALA A 72 12.85 -5.82 -12.12
N LEU A 73 11.84 -5.14 -11.57
CA LEU A 73 11.98 -4.39 -10.31
C LEU A 73 12.20 -5.31 -9.11
N LYS A 74 11.52 -6.46 -9.04
CA LYS A 74 11.73 -7.45 -7.97
C LYS A 74 13.15 -7.98 -7.99
N GLU A 75 13.63 -8.35 -9.17
CA GLU A 75 14.98 -8.85 -9.39
C GLU A 75 16.03 -7.78 -9.04
N TYR A 76 15.88 -6.57 -9.58
CA TYR A 76 16.79 -5.46 -9.33
C TYR A 76 16.89 -5.09 -7.84
N LEU A 77 15.78 -5.14 -7.11
CA LEU A 77 15.70 -4.82 -5.68
C LEU A 77 15.94 -6.05 -4.78
N GLY A 78 16.13 -7.24 -5.33
CA GLY A 78 16.33 -8.48 -4.56
C GLY A 78 15.13 -8.90 -3.71
N VAL A 79 13.90 -8.51 -4.07
CA VAL A 79 12.66 -8.82 -3.33
C VAL A 79 11.87 -9.91 -4.05
N ASN A 80 12.14 -11.17 -3.68
CA ASN A 80 11.49 -12.32 -4.33
C ASN A 80 10.14 -12.72 -3.74
N MET A 81 9.81 -12.37 -2.49
CA MET A 81 8.47 -12.53 -1.91
C MET A 81 8.27 -11.57 -0.74
N ARG A 82 7.10 -10.93 -0.64
CA ARG A 82 6.62 -10.41 0.64
C ARG A 82 6.26 -11.63 1.49
N LYS A 83 6.99 -11.89 2.58
CA LYS A 83 6.65 -12.96 3.53
C LYS A 83 5.19 -12.76 3.94
N LYS A 84 4.30 -13.69 3.57
CA LYS A 84 3.00 -13.81 4.22
C LYS A 84 3.27 -14.22 5.66
N THR A 85 3.28 -13.25 6.57
CA THR A 85 3.19 -13.54 8.00
C THR A 85 1.82 -14.19 8.20
N ARG A 86 1.82 -15.51 8.40
CA ARG A 86 0.65 -16.24 8.90
C ARG A 86 0.44 -15.92 10.37
#